data_AF-G3GXS0-F1
#
_entry.id   AF-G3GXS0-F1
#
_cell.length_a   1.000
_cell.length_b   1.000
_cell.length_c   1.000
_cell.angle_alpha   90.00
_cell.angle_beta   90.00
_cell.angle_gamma   90.00
#
_symmetry.space_group_name_H-M   'P 1'
#
loop_
_entity.id
_entity.type
_entity.pdbx_description
1 polymer ?
#
loop_
_entity_poly.entity_id
_entity_poly.type
_entity_poly.pdbx_seq_one_letter_code
_entity_poly.pdbx_strand_id
1 'polypeptide(L)'
;MHPNLTKGFGMIGPKDFFPLLDFAYMPNNSLTPSLQEQLCQLFPRLKVLAFGAKPESTLHTYFPSFLSRATPSCPAEMKRELLGSLTQCLTVDPLSTSVWRQLYPKHLSQSSLLLEHLLKSWERIPKKARKSLQETIQSFKLANQELLKKGSGGNEHVVTCDAACKGLLQQARGPRPPWARLLLLLLVFAVGFLCHDFRSHGSFQASLTGWLLRSSGFLPVGQHLCAKLYSCSIQSYSWLQETLPAYGSHLLAVIQPSLQLAWTHTDATVSFLSAHCASYLAYFGDSLAGFLQRVQLPEALHQLLHSLKDLLLLFYHSVLLPLWHLLLAALARAQEHCHQACRGEVTWDCIKTQFGEAARWTWLCLQDVTVAFLDWALAMISQQ
;
A
#
# COMPACT_ATOMS: atom_id res chain seq x y z
N MET A 1 -46.43 -21.08 12.00
CA MET A 1 -45.81 -21.76 10.83
C MET A 1 -45.51 -23.21 11.18
N HIS A 2 -45.67 -24.13 10.22
CA HIS A 2 -45.52 -25.58 10.40
C HIS A 2 -44.05 -25.98 10.69
N PRO A 3 -43.78 -26.94 11.60
CA PRO A 3 -42.41 -27.33 11.99
C PRO A 3 -41.62 -28.00 10.87
N ASN A 4 -42.32 -28.67 9.93
CA ASN A 4 -41.70 -29.27 8.76
C ASN A 4 -41.86 -28.36 7.53
N LEU A 5 -40.80 -27.63 7.19
CA LEU A 5 -40.76 -26.66 6.08
C LEU A 5 -40.73 -27.33 4.70
N THR A 6 -40.40 -28.62 4.62
CA THR A 6 -40.25 -29.34 3.35
C THR A 6 -41.52 -29.42 2.51
N LYS A 7 -42.69 -29.39 3.16
CA LYS A 7 -44.00 -29.39 2.49
C LYS A 7 -44.35 -28.04 1.84
N GLY A 8 -43.66 -26.97 2.21
CA GLY A 8 -43.91 -25.61 1.70
C GLY A 8 -42.87 -25.11 0.68
N PHE A 9 -41.93 -25.96 0.28
CA PHE A 9 -40.88 -25.58 -0.67
C PHE A 9 -41.46 -25.22 -2.03
N GLY A 10 -41.04 -24.08 -2.57
CA GLY A 10 -41.49 -23.60 -3.88
C GLY A 10 -42.91 -23.01 -3.90
N MET A 11 -43.62 -22.96 -2.76
CA MET A 11 -44.92 -22.27 -2.67
C MET A 11 -44.78 -20.75 -2.74
N ILE A 12 -43.61 -20.20 -2.39
CA ILE A 12 -43.33 -18.77 -2.41
C ILE A 12 -42.33 -18.50 -3.53
N GLY A 13 -42.81 -18.00 -4.66
CA GLY A 13 -41.96 -17.62 -5.79
C GLY A 13 -41.25 -16.28 -5.54
N PRO A 14 -40.34 -15.86 -6.44
CA PRO A 14 -39.71 -14.54 -6.38
C PRO A 14 -40.73 -13.40 -6.28
N LYS A 15 -41.84 -13.50 -7.02
CA LYS A 15 -42.89 -12.48 -7.08
C LYS A 15 -43.54 -12.22 -5.71
N ASP A 16 -43.73 -13.26 -4.91
CA ASP A 16 -44.35 -13.17 -3.58
C ASP A 16 -43.31 -12.91 -2.49
N PHE A 17 -42.08 -13.38 -2.70
CA PHE A 17 -40.98 -13.26 -1.73
C PHE A 17 -40.50 -11.81 -1.55
N PHE A 18 -40.30 -11.07 -2.65
CA PHE A 18 -39.72 -9.72 -2.55
C PHE A 18 -40.63 -8.68 -1.89
N PRO A 19 -41.97 -8.67 -2.12
CA PRO A 19 -42.87 -7.83 -1.32
C PRO A 19 -42.73 -8.09 0.18
N LEU A 20 -42.58 -9.35 0.61
CA LEU A 20 -42.38 -9.70 2.02
C LEU A 20 -41.06 -9.15 2.57
N LEU A 21 -39.99 -9.18 1.76
CA LEU A 21 -38.72 -8.53 2.11
C LEU A 21 -38.89 -7.02 2.28
N ASP A 22 -39.59 -6.38 1.33
CA ASP A 22 -39.79 -4.93 1.33
C ASP A 22 -40.63 -4.53 2.57
N PHE A 23 -41.69 -5.28 2.91
CA PHE A 23 -42.46 -5.10 4.16
C PHE A 23 -41.66 -5.35 5.43
N ALA A 24 -40.71 -6.28 5.42
CA ALA A 24 -39.89 -6.57 6.59
C ALA A 24 -38.91 -5.43 6.87
N TYR A 25 -38.23 -4.90 5.84
CA TYR A 25 -37.05 -4.06 6.06
C TYR A 25 -37.16 -2.61 5.55
N MET A 26 -38.16 -2.24 4.77
CA MET A 26 -38.34 -0.84 4.35
C MET A 26 -39.07 -0.01 5.41
N PRO A 27 -38.61 1.22 5.70
CA PRO A 27 -39.33 2.16 6.54
C PRO A 27 -40.56 2.70 5.80
N ASN A 28 -41.55 3.19 6.55
CA ASN A 28 -42.81 3.76 6.02
C ASN A 28 -43.68 2.77 5.23
N ASN A 29 -43.72 1.52 5.67
CA ASN A 29 -44.69 0.56 5.15
C ASN A 29 -46.01 0.64 5.95
N SER A 30 -47.04 -0.06 5.48
CA SER A 30 -48.37 -0.07 6.11
C SER A 30 -48.47 -0.96 7.35
N LEU A 31 -47.38 -1.62 7.77
CA LEU A 31 -47.36 -2.48 8.96
C LEU A 31 -47.01 -1.68 10.22
N THR A 32 -47.62 -2.06 11.33
CA THR A 32 -47.21 -1.57 12.65
C THR A 32 -45.80 -2.07 13.00
N PRO A 33 -44.96 -1.31 13.71
CA PRO A 33 -43.58 -1.69 14.03
C PRO A 33 -43.44 -3.07 14.69
N SER A 34 -44.38 -3.47 15.56
CA SER A 34 -44.39 -4.78 16.21
C SER A 34 -44.57 -5.95 15.22
N LEU A 35 -45.45 -5.79 14.22
CA LEU A 35 -45.65 -6.78 13.14
C LEU A 35 -44.45 -6.83 12.20
N GLN A 36 -43.83 -5.68 11.93
CA GLN A 36 -42.61 -5.61 11.14
C GLN A 36 -41.46 -6.38 11.81
N GLU A 37 -41.29 -6.22 13.13
CA GLU A 37 -40.27 -6.95 13.89
C GLU A 37 -40.54 -8.46 13.90
N GLN A 38 -41.80 -8.87 14.07
CA GLN A 38 -42.19 -10.28 13.95
C GLN A 38 -41.90 -10.85 12.54
N LEU A 39 -42.17 -10.06 11.48
CA LEU A 39 -41.89 -10.47 10.11
C LEU A 39 -40.37 -10.60 9.88
N CYS A 40 -39.56 -9.68 10.40
CA CYS A 40 -38.10 -9.79 10.39
C CYS A 40 -37.58 -11.07 11.06
N GLN A 41 -38.16 -11.47 12.19
CA GLN A 41 -37.79 -12.71 12.88
C GLN A 41 -38.17 -13.97 12.08
N LEU A 42 -39.27 -13.92 11.32
CA LEU A 42 -39.74 -15.02 10.47
C LEU A 42 -39.04 -15.07 9.10
N PHE A 43 -38.43 -13.96 8.67
CA PHE A 43 -37.84 -13.81 7.35
C PHE A 43 -36.79 -14.89 6.99
N PRO A 44 -35.87 -15.30 7.89
CA PRO A 44 -34.94 -16.38 7.59
C PRO A 44 -35.63 -17.70 7.22
N ARG A 45 -36.78 -18.01 7.84
CA ARG A 45 -37.57 -19.21 7.52
C ARG A 45 -38.32 -19.06 6.20
N LEU A 46 -38.86 -17.87 5.91
CA LEU A 46 -39.46 -17.54 4.61
C LEU A 46 -38.45 -17.71 3.47
N LYS A 47 -37.20 -17.32 3.68
CA LYS A 47 -36.12 -17.48 2.70
C LYS A 47 -35.85 -18.96 2.38
N VAL A 48 -35.81 -19.82 3.39
CA VAL A 48 -35.67 -21.28 3.20
C VAL A 48 -36.84 -21.85 2.40
N LEU A 49 -38.07 -21.40 2.65
CA LEU A 49 -39.26 -21.82 1.90
C LEU A 49 -39.21 -21.37 0.44
N ALA A 50 -38.81 -20.12 0.20
CA ALA A 50 -38.73 -19.53 -1.13
C ALA A 50 -37.63 -20.19 -1.98
N PHE A 51 -36.44 -20.40 -1.41
CA PHE A 51 -35.32 -21.03 -2.13
C PHE A 51 -35.60 -22.52 -2.44
N GLY A 52 -36.47 -23.14 -1.65
CA GLY A 52 -36.98 -24.48 -1.88
C GLY A 52 -35.95 -25.58 -1.66
N ALA A 53 -36.23 -26.76 -2.22
CA ALA A 53 -35.42 -27.96 -1.99
C ALA A 53 -34.04 -27.94 -2.68
N LYS A 54 -33.88 -27.13 -3.74
CA LYS A 54 -32.68 -27.13 -4.60
C LYS A 54 -32.16 -25.70 -4.83
N PRO A 55 -31.63 -25.02 -3.80
CA PRO A 55 -31.10 -23.67 -3.93
C PRO A 55 -29.95 -23.57 -4.93
N GLU A 56 -29.20 -24.65 -5.13
CA GLU A 56 -28.05 -24.72 -6.07
C GLU A 56 -28.43 -24.49 -7.54
N SER A 57 -29.73 -24.63 -7.88
CA SER A 57 -30.23 -24.48 -9.24
C SER A 57 -31.33 -23.43 -9.39
N THR A 58 -31.67 -22.68 -8.34
CA THR A 58 -32.81 -21.73 -8.35
C THR A 58 -32.41 -20.31 -7.97
N LEU A 59 -31.33 -20.12 -7.21
CA LEU A 59 -30.96 -18.81 -6.64
C LEU A 59 -30.62 -17.76 -7.70
N HIS A 60 -30.10 -18.16 -8.86
CA HIS A 60 -29.85 -17.25 -9.98
C HIS A 60 -31.12 -16.52 -10.46
N THR A 61 -32.32 -17.06 -10.22
CA THR A 61 -33.60 -16.41 -10.56
C THR A 61 -33.97 -15.29 -9.59
N TYR A 62 -33.50 -15.35 -8.35
CA TYR A 62 -33.70 -14.32 -7.32
C TYR A 62 -32.64 -13.23 -7.39
N PHE A 63 -31.43 -13.57 -7.87
CA PHE A 63 -30.28 -12.67 -7.95
C PHE A 63 -30.57 -11.30 -8.58
N PRO A 64 -31.25 -11.18 -9.75
CA PRO A 64 -31.54 -9.88 -10.36
C PRO A 64 -32.38 -8.97 -9.45
N SER A 65 -33.37 -9.54 -8.78
CA SER A 65 -34.31 -8.79 -7.93
C SER A 65 -33.70 -8.38 -6.59
N PHE A 66 -32.74 -9.15 -6.07
CA PHE A 66 -31.89 -8.72 -4.96
C PHE A 66 -30.95 -7.59 -5.38
N LEU A 67 -30.29 -7.73 -6.53
CA LEU A 67 -29.32 -6.75 -7.02
C LEU A 67 -29.99 -5.41 -7.31
N SER A 68 -31.15 -5.40 -7.97
CA SER A 68 -31.88 -4.17 -8.29
C SER A 68 -32.30 -3.39 -7.04
N ARG A 69 -32.57 -4.10 -5.93
CA ARG A 69 -32.98 -3.51 -4.64
C ARG A 69 -31.80 -3.04 -3.79
N ALA A 70 -30.56 -3.44 -4.08
CA ALA A 70 -29.38 -3.09 -3.30
C ALA A 70 -28.89 -1.66 -3.62
N THR A 71 -29.69 -0.66 -3.32
CA THR A 71 -29.36 0.76 -3.55
C THR A 71 -28.56 1.34 -2.37
N PRO A 72 -27.78 2.42 -2.59
CA PRO A 72 -27.06 3.09 -1.51
C PRO A 72 -27.99 3.74 -0.47
N SER A 73 -29.24 4.05 -0.83
CA SER A 73 -30.26 4.62 0.04
C SER A 73 -30.98 3.60 0.94
N CYS A 74 -30.69 2.31 0.81
CA CYS A 74 -31.31 1.29 1.63
C CYS A 74 -30.93 1.44 3.12
N PRO A 75 -31.88 1.19 4.05
CA PRO A 75 -31.59 1.04 5.48
C PRO A 75 -30.50 -0.01 5.73
N ALA A 76 -29.72 0.18 6.78
CA ALA A 76 -28.59 -0.69 7.09
C ALA A 76 -28.98 -2.18 7.23
N GLU A 77 -30.13 -2.45 7.86
CA GLU A 77 -30.66 -3.80 8.04
C GLU A 77 -31.05 -4.47 6.72
N MET A 78 -31.77 -3.75 5.84
CA MET A 78 -32.10 -4.24 4.51
C MET A 78 -30.83 -4.49 3.67
N LYS A 79 -29.89 -3.53 3.70
CA LYS A 79 -28.63 -3.62 2.96
C LYS A 79 -27.85 -4.86 3.40
N ARG A 80 -27.82 -5.16 4.70
CA ARG A 80 -27.18 -6.36 5.25
C ARG A 80 -27.85 -7.64 4.74
N GLU A 81 -29.18 -7.73 4.76
CA GLU A 81 -29.91 -8.92 4.29
C GLU A 81 -29.78 -9.12 2.77
N LEU A 82 -29.84 -8.03 1.98
CA LEU A 82 -29.66 -8.05 0.53
C LEU A 82 -28.26 -8.53 0.15
N LEU A 83 -27.20 -7.94 0.73
CA LEU A 83 -25.82 -8.30 0.44
C LEU A 83 -25.49 -9.72 0.92
N GLY A 84 -26.04 -10.14 2.06
CA GLY A 84 -25.94 -11.51 2.54
C GLY A 84 -26.60 -12.51 1.59
N SER A 85 -27.81 -12.20 1.11
CA SER A 85 -28.54 -13.05 0.16
C SER A 85 -27.89 -13.09 -1.23
N LEU A 86 -27.35 -11.96 -1.73
CA LEU A 86 -26.55 -11.92 -2.96
C LEU A 86 -25.29 -12.78 -2.84
N THR A 87 -24.59 -12.70 -1.71
CA THR A 87 -23.42 -13.54 -1.44
C THR A 87 -23.80 -15.02 -1.37
N GLN A 88 -24.96 -15.34 -0.78
CA GLN A 88 -25.49 -16.71 -0.77
C GLN A 88 -25.78 -17.22 -2.20
N CYS A 89 -26.41 -16.39 -3.05
CA CYS A 89 -26.65 -16.74 -4.45
C CYS A 89 -25.35 -17.06 -5.20
N LEU A 90 -24.31 -16.24 -5.01
CA LEU A 90 -23.01 -16.41 -5.68
C LEU A 90 -22.20 -17.60 -5.16
N THR A 91 -22.44 -18.03 -3.93
CA THR A 91 -21.68 -19.13 -3.30
C THR A 91 -22.34 -20.49 -3.48
N VAL A 92 -23.67 -20.53 -3.58
CA VAL A 92 -24.46 -21.75 -3.66
C VAL A 92 -24.83 -22.11 -5.10
N ASP A 93 -25.22 -21.14 -5.93
CA ASP A 93 -25.64 -21.39 -7.32
C ASP A 93 -24.60 -20.82 -8.31
N PRO A 94 -23.90 -21.68 -9.07
CA PRO A 94 -22.87 -21.24 -10.01
C PRO A 94 -23.42 -20.36 -11.13
N LEU A 95 -24.70 -20.51 -11.51
CA LEU A 95 -25.33 -19.70 -12.57
C LEU A 95 -25.50 -18.24 -12.14
N SER A 96 -25.58 -17.96 -10.84
CA SER A 96 -25.70 -16.59 -10.32
C SER A 96 -24.54 -15.69 -10.76
N THR A 97 -23.33 -16.25 -10.88
CA THR A 97 -22.16 -15.49 -11.37
C THR A 97 -22.30 -15.10 -12.84
N SER A 98 -22.95 -15.94 -13.65
CA SER A 98 -23.22 -15.65 -15.07
C SER A 98 -24.28 -14.57 -15.23
N VAL A 99 -25.36 -14.63 -14.43
CA VAL A 99 -26.40 -13.61 -14.38
C VAL A 99 -25.83 -12.27 -13.92
N TRP A 100 -24.98 -12.28 -12.89
CA TRP A 100 -24.31 -11.06 -12.45
C TRP A 100 -23.47 -10.43 -13.55
N ARG A 101 -22.73 -11.24 -14.33
CA ARG A 101 -21.95 -10.73 -15.47
C ARG A 101 -22.78 -9.99 -16.51
N GLN A 102 -23.98 -10.50 -16.80
CA GLN A 102 -24.89 -9.87 -17.76
C GLN A 102 -25.49 -8.56 -17.21
N LEU A 103 -25.75 -8.50 -15.91
CA LEU A 103 -26.36 -7.34 -15.23
C LEU A 103 -25.35 -6.23 -14.89
N TYR A 104 -24.07 -6.58 -14.79
CA TYR A 104 -23.02 -5.70 -14.29
C TYR A 104 -22.96 -4.31 -14.95
N PRO A 105 -22.98 -4.18 -16.30
CA PRO A 105 -22.89 -2.86 -16.93
C PRO A 105 -24.08 -1.95 -16.62
N LYS A 106 -25.25 -2.53 -16.31
CA LYS A 106 -26.49 -1.80 -16.02
C LYS A 106 -26.65 -1.47 -14.53
N HIS A 107 -25.94 -2.19 -13.67
CA HIS A 107 -26.09 -2.13 -12.22
C HIS A 107 -24.75 -1.86 -11.51
N LEU A 108 -23.99 -0.88 -12.00
CA LEU A 108 -22.66 -0.54 -11.46
C LEU A 108 -22.73 -0.05 -10.02
N SER A 109 -23.71 0.80 -9.68
CA SER A 109 -23.86 1.34 -8.33
C SER A 109 -24.25 0.26 -7.30
N GLN A 110 -25.07 -0.71 -7.69
CA GLN A 110 -25.41 -1.85 -6.82
C GLN A 110 -24.27 -2.88 -6.76
N SER A 111 -23.57 -3.08 -7.89
CA SER A 111 -22.43 -3.99 -7.96
C SER A 111 -21.22 -3.49 -7.16
N SER A 112 -21.00 -2.17 -7.04
CA SER A 112 -19.93 -1.62 -6.19
C SER A 112 -20.14 -1.99 -4.73
N LEU A 113 -21.38 -1.87 -4.22
CA LEU A 113 -21.75 -2.26 -2.86
C LEU A 113 -21.54 -3.76 -2.62
N LEU A 114 -21.90 -4.60 -3.60
CA LEU A 114 -21.67 -6.04 -3.52
C LEU A 114 -20.18 -6.39 -3.53
N LEU A 115 -19.39 -5.77 -4.42
CA LEU A 115 -17.94 -5.98 -4.49
C LEU A 115 -17.23 -5.55 -3.20
N GLU A 116 -17.61 -4.43 -2.60
CA GLU A 116 -17.08 -4.00 -1.30
C GLU A 116 -17.46 -4.97 -0.17
N HIS A 117 -18.68 -5.49 -0.19
CA HIS A 117 -19.11 -6.50 0.78
C HIS A 117 -18.31 -7.80 0.62
N LEU A 118 -18.12 -8.26 -0.61
CA LEU A 118 -17.32 -9.44 -0.91
C LEU A 118 -15.85 -9.24 -0.50
N LEU A 119 -15.30 -8.03 -0.66
CA LEU A 119 -13.94 -7.71 -0.23
C LEU A 119 -13.81 -7.85 1.29
N LYS A 120 -14.76 -7.29 2.06
CA LYS A 120 -14.78 -7.39 3.53
C LYS A 120 -15.00 -8.82 4.03
N SER A 121 -15.75 -9.63 3.29
CA SER A 121 -16.14 -10.99 3.67
C SER A 121 -15.37 -12.10 2.95
N TRP A 122 -14.33 -11.76 2.18
CA TRP A 122 -13.62 -12.70 1.30
C TRP A 122 -13.12 -13.96 2.01
N GLU A 123 -12.60 -13.81 3.23
CA GLU A 123 -12.10 -14.95 4.02
C GLU A 123 -13.21 -15.90 4.50
N ARG A 124 -14.46 -15.44 4.55
CA ARG A 124 -15.62 -16.27 4.92
C ARG A 124 -16.20 -17.02 3.73
N ILE A 125 -15.88 -16.62 2.50
CA ILE A 125 -16.38 -17.25 1.27
C ILE A 125 -15.72 -18.63 1.09
N PRO A 126 -16.48 -19.70 0.74
CA PRO A 126 -15.91 -21.03 0.49
C PRO A 126 -14.89 -21.03 -0.65
N LYS A 127 -13.77 -21.76 -0.49
CA LYS A 127 -12.69 -21.83 -1.50
C LYS A 127 -13.17 -22.23 -2.89
N LYS A 128 -14.18 -23.13 -2.98
CA LYS A 128 -14.81 -23.55 -4.24
C LYS A 128 -15.44 -22.37 -4.99
N ALA A 129 -16.16 -21.50 -4.28
CA ALA A 129 -16.79 -20.32 -4.85
C ALA A 129 -15.78 -19.21 -5.18
N ARG A 130 -14.68 -19.07 -4.41
CA ARG A 130 -13.62 -18.07 -4.67
C ARG A 130 -13.06 -18.17 -6.09
N LYS A 131 -12.87 -19.39 -6.63
CA LYS A 131 -12.35 -19.58 -7.99
C LYS A 131 -13.29 -19.01 -9.06
N SER A 132 -14.58 -19.36 -8.99
CA SER A 132 -15.61 -18.85 -9.93
C SER A 132 -15.80 -17.33 -9.80
N LEU A 133 -15.76 -16.82 -8.56
CA LEU A 133 -15.79 -15.38 -8.30
C LEU A 133 -14.56 -14.68 -8.86
N GLN A 134 -13.36 -15.25 -8.73
CA GLN A 134 -12.12 -14.67 -9.25
C GLN A 134 -12.17 -14.50 -10.77
N GLU A 135 -12.65 -15.51 -11.50
CA GLU A 135 -12.85 -15.43 -12.96
C GLU A 135 -13.85 -14.32 -13.32
N THR A 136 -14.93 -14.22 -12.55
CA THR A 136 -15.95 -13.16 -12.72
C THR A 136 -15.37 -11.77 -12.45
N ILE A 137 -14.61 -11.60 -11.37
CA ILE A 137 -13.96 -10.33 -10.99
C ILE A 137 -12.90 -9.92 -12.02
N GLN A 138 -12.18 -10.89 -12.63
CA GLN A 138 -11.28 -10.60 -13.75
C GLN A 138 -12.06 -10.06 -14.95
N SER A 139 -13.21 -10.64 -15.28
CA SER A 139 -14.07 -10.12 -16.35
C SER A 139 -14.58 -8.70 -16.05
N PHE A 140 -14.93 -8.40 -14.80
CA PHE A 140 -15.33 -7.05 -14.38
C PHE A 140 -14.20 -6.05 -14.45
N LYS A 141 -12.99 -6.44 -14.08
CA LYS A 141 -11.82 -5.57 -14.23
C LYS A 141 -11.61 -5.15 -15.68
N LEU A 142 -11.72 -6.08 -16.63
CA LEU A 142 -11.59 -5.77 -18.06
C LEU A 142 -12.73 -4.84 -18.52
N ALA A 143 -13.97 -5.14 -18.14
CA ALA A 143 -15.13 -4.30 -18.44
C ALA A 143 -14.97 -2.87 -17.87
N ASN A 144 -14.48 -2.74 -16.64
CA ASN A 144 -14.23 -1.44 -16.02
C ASN A 144 -13.16 -0.64 -16.77
N GLN A 145 -12.07 -1.29 -17.19
CA GLN A 145 -11.03 -0.63 -17.97
C GLN A 145 -11.57 -0.11 -19.32
N GLU A 146 -12.45 -0.86 -19.97
CA GLU A 146 -13.11 -0.41 -21.20
C GLU A 146 -14.07 0.75 -20.95
N LEU A 147 -14.85 0.70 -19.86
CA LEU A 147 -15.78 1.77 -19.47
C LEU A 147 -15.03 3.06 -19.11
N LEU A 148 -13.90 2.97 -18.39
CA LEU A 148 -13.05 4.11 -18.05
C LEU A 148 -12.44 4.77 -19.29
N LYS A 149 -11.98 3.98 -20.26
CA LYS A 149 -11.43 4.50 -21.53
C LYS A 149 -12.47 5.27 -22.36
N LYS A 150 -13.75 4.89 -22.27
CA LYS A 150 -14.84 5.50 -23.03
C LYS A 150 -15.37 6.82 -22.43
N GLY A 151 -14.88 7.25 -21.27
CA GLY A 151 -15.19 8.57 -20.68
C GLY A 151 -16.67 8.85 -20.39
N SER A 152 -17.52 7.82 -20.37
CA SER A 152 -18.97 7.97 -20.20
C SER A 152 -19.34 8.20 -18.72
N GLY A 153 -20.42 8.94 -18.47
CA GLY A 153 -20.80 9.60 -17.21
C GLY A 153 -21.15 8.73 -15.99
N GLY A 154 -20.53 7.57 -15.83
CA GLY A 154 -20.59 6.70 -14.64
C GLY A 154 -19.27 6.60 -13.86
N ASN A 155 -18.38 7.61 -13.99
CA ASN A 155 -16.97 7.51 -13.62
C ASN A 155 -16.74 7.06 -12.15
N GLU A 156 -17.51 7.61 -11.19
CA GLU A 156 -17.32 7.28 -9.77
C GLU A 156 -17.66 5.81 -9.45
N HIS A 157 -18.78 5.29 -9.96
CA HIS A 157 -19.16 3.89 -9.74
C HIS A 157 -18.24 2.91 -10.45
N VAL A 158 -17.72 3.26 -11.64
CA VAL A 158 -16.74 2.43 -12.35
C VAL A 158 -15.40 2.43 -11.61
N VAL A 159 -14.94 3.57 -11.11
CA VAL A 159 -13.70 3.69 -10.32
C VAL A 159 -13.78 2.89 -9.02
N THR A 160 -14.89 3.02 -8.28
CA THR A 160 -15.11 2.24 -7.05
C THR A 160 -15.17 0.74 -7.31
N CYS A 161 -15.86 0.31 -8.38
CA CYS A 161 -15.85 -1.09 -8.79
C CYS A 161 -14.45 -1.59 -9.19
N ASP A 162 -13.67 -0.79 -9.94
CA ASP A 162 -12.29 -1.16 -10.33
C ASP A 162 -11.36 -1.29 -9.11
N ALA A 163 -11.47 -0.37 -8.16
CA ALA A 163 -10.74 -0.43 -6.89
C ALA A 163 -11.09 -1.69 -6.09
N ALA A 164 -12.39 -2.00 -5.96
CA ALA A 164 -12.85 -3.20 -5.26
C ALA A 164 -12.40 -4.49 -5.97
N CYS A 165 -12.45 -4.54 -7.30
CA CYS A 165 -11.94 -5.66 -8.09
C CYS A 165 -10.43 -5.88 -7.90
N LYS A 166 -9.64 -4.80 -7.89
CA LYS A 166 -8.19 -4.87 -7.63
C LYS A 166 -7.89 -5.40 -6.23
N GLY A 167 -8.61 -4.91 -5.21
CA GLY A 167 -8.49 -5.40 -3.83
C GLY A 167 -8.81 -6.89 -3.72
N LEU A 168 -9.92 -7.33 -4.32
CA LEU A 168 -10.34 -8.74 -4.32
C LEU A 168 -9.30 -9.65 -4.99
N LEU A 169 -8.76 -9.23 -6.13
CA LEU A 169 -7.72 -10.00 -6.84
C LEU A 169 -6.40 -10.05 -6.08
N GLN A 170 -6.07 -9.01 -5.31
CA GLN A 170 -4.89 -9.04 -4.43
C GLN A 170 -5.11 -10.03 -3.29
N GLN A 171 -6.29 -10.03 -2.67
CA GLN A 171 -6.61 -10.96 -1.58
C GLN A 171 -6.72 -12.41 -2.07
N ALA A 172 -7.25 -12.64 -3.27
CA ALA A 172 -7.32 -13.95 -3.92
C ALA A 172 -5.94 -14.55 -4.20
N ARG A 173 -4.93 -13.72 -4.47
CA ARG A 173 -3.54 -14.17 -4.72
C ARG A 173 -2.83 -14.67 -3.44
N GLY A 174 -3.42 -14.45 -2.27
CA GLY A 174 -2.87 -14.86 -0.98
C GLY A 174 -1.59 -14.12 -0.60
N PRO A 175 -1.00 -14.46 0.57
CA PRO A 175 0.30 -13.93 0.97
C PRO A 175 1.32 -14.37 -0.07
N ARG A 176 1.93 -13.42 -0.77
CA ARG A 176 3.06 -13.75 -1.64
C ARG A 176 4.24 -14.12 -0.75
N PRO A 177 4.76 -15.36 -0.82
CA PRO A 177 6.04 -15.66 -0.22
C PRO A 177 7.10 -14.64 -0.70
N PRO A 178 7.99 -14.18 0.18
CA PRO A 178 8.98 -13.15 -0.14
C PRO A 178 10.12 -13.74 -0.98
N TRP A 179 9.81 -14.43 -2.07
CA TRP A 179 10.77 -15.10 -2.95
C TRP A 179 11.89 -14.16 -3.40
N ALA A 180 11.59 -12.89 -3.69
CA ALA A 180 12.60 -11.91 -4.02
C ALA A 180 13.60 -11.66 -2.88
N ARG A 181 13.13 -11.62 -1.62
CA ARG A 181 14.01 -11.46 -0.44
C ARG A 181 14.81 -12.74 -0.18
N LEU A 182 14.20 -13.91 -0.36
CA LEU A 182 14.88 -15.20 -0.22
C LEU A 182 15.95 -15.39 -1.30
N LEU A 183 15.67 -15.02 -2.55
CA LEU A 183 16.62 -15.02 -3.66
C LEU A 183 17.79 -14.05 -3.39
N LEU A 184 17.50 -12.83 -2.91
CA LEU A 184 18.53 -11.88 -2.54
C LEU A 184 19.41 -12.41 -1.40
N LEU A 185 18.80 -13.00 -0.38
CA LEU A 185 19.52 -13.58 0.75
C LEU A 185 20.39 -14.75 0.30
N LEU A 186 19.88 -15.64 -0.57
CA LEU A 186 20.65 -16.71 -1.20
C LEU A 186 21.85 -16.17 -1.97
N LEU A 187 21.68 -15.10 -2.75
CA LEU A 187 22.76 -14.45 -3.49
C LEU A 187 23.84 -13.92 -2.54
N VAL A 188 23.44 -13.23 -1.47
CA VAL A 188 24.37 -12.70 -0.46
C VAL A 188 25.14 -13.83 0.23
N PHE A 189 24.47 -14.94 0.57
CA PHE A 189 25.12 -16.12 1.15
C PHE A 189 26.08 -16.78 0.16
N ALA A 190 25.71 -16.90 -1.12
CA ALA A 190 26.58 -17.46 -2.15
C ALA A 190 27.85 -16.61 -2.34
N VAL A 191 27.71 -15.29 -2.45
CA VAL A 191 28.85 -14.36 -2.55
C VAL A 191 29.71 -14.40 -1.28
N GLY A 192 29.09 -14.42 -0.10
CA GLY A 192 29.80 -14.53 1.17
C GLY A 192 30.58 -15.84 1.32
N PHE A 193 29.98 -16.96 0.92
CA PHE A 193 30.63 -18.27 0.90
C PHE A 193 31.82 -18.29 -0.05
N LEU A 194 31.65 -17.78 -1.29
CA LEU A 194 32.73 -17.64 -2.26
C LEU A 194 33.89 -16.81 -1.69
N CYS A 195 33.59 -15.62 -1.15
CA CYS A 195 34.59 -14.75 -0.53
C CYS A 195 35.33 -15.42 0.65
N HIS A 196 34.62 -16.19 1.48
CA HIS A 196 35.22 -16.92 2.60
C HIS A 196 36.10 -18.09 2.11
N ASP A 197 35.63 -18.87 1.14
CA ASP A 197 36.36 -20.00 0.53
C ASP A 197 37.66 -19.52 -0.13
N PHE A 198 37.62 -18.39 -0.84
CA PHE A 198 38.81 -17.78 -1.44
C PHE A 198 39.78 -17.22 -0.39
N ARG A 199 39.28 -16.54 0.66
CA ARG A 199 40.15 -16.01 1.73
C ARG A 199 40.82 -17.11 2.56
N SER A 200 40.15 -18.25 2.75
CA SER A 200 40.67 -19.37 3.53
C SER A 200 41.72 -20.20 2.77
N HIS A 201 41.58 -20.34 1.45
CA HIS A 201 42.47 -21.20 0.65
C HIS A 201 43.53 -20.42 -0.15
N GLY A 202 43.47 -19.09 -0.19
CA GLY A 202 44.51 -18.22 -0.75
C GLY A 202 44.70 -18.27 -2.27
N SER A 203 44.15 -19.28 -2.97
CA SER A 203 44.19 -19.41 -4.43
C SER A 203 42.91 -20.07 -4.97
N PHE A 204 42.56 -19.79 -6.23
CA PHE A 204 41.39 -20.36 -6.90
C PHE A 204 41.55 -21.87 -7.16
N GLN A 205 42.79 -22.36 -7.31
CA GLN A 205 43.06 -23.78 -7.53
C GLN A 205 42.92 -24.63 -6.25
N ALA A 206 43.16 -24.03 -5.07
CA ALA A 206 43.05 -24.71 -3.78
C ALA A 206 41.65 -24.62 -3.16
N SER A 207 40.74 -23.82 -3.75
CA SER A 207 39.39 -23.61 -3.21
C SER A 207 38.41 -24.69 -3.68
N LEU A 208 37.46 -25.05 -2.81
CA LEU A 208 36.40 -26.02 -3.12
C LEU A 208 35.58 -25.58 -4.33
N THR A 209 35.36 -24.26 -4.44
CA THR A 209 34.61 -23.69 -5.56
C THR A 209 35.34 -23.84 -6.90
N GLY A 210 36.66 -23.63 -6.92
CA GLY A 210 37.47 -23.80 -8.14
C GLY A 210 37.55 -25.26 -8.60
N TRP A 211 37.63 -26.20 -7.66
CA TRP A 211 37.56 -27.63 -7.96
C TRP A 211 36.18 -28.05 -8.52
N LEU A 212 35.09 -27.55 -7.95
CA LEU A 212 33.72 -27.78 -8.43
C LEU A 212 33.46 -27.18 -9.83
N LEU A 213 33.94 -25.96 -10.10
CA LEU A 213 33.82 -25.32 -11.41
C LEU A 213 34.63 -26.04 -12.50
N ARG A 214 35.75 -26.66 -12.13
CA ARG A 214 36.59 -27.44 -13.05
C ARG A 214 36.01 -28.82 -13.32
N SER A 215 35.53 -29.50 -12.29
CA SER A 215 34.88 -30.82 -12.40
C SER A 215 33.54 -30.78 -13.17
N SER A 216 32.84 -29.63 -13.14
CA SER A 216 31.58 -29.42 -13.86
C SER A 216 31.74 -28.91 -15.30
N GLY A 217 32.96 -28.63 -15.76
CA GLY A 217 33.24 -28.21 -17.14
C GLY A 217 32.79 -26.78 -17.49
N PHE A 218 32.31 -26.00 -16.52
CA PHE A 218 31.83 -24.61 -16.73
C PHE A 218 32.93 -23.56 -16.73
N LEU A 219 34.17 -23.92 -16.40
CA LEU A 219 35.32 -23.01 -16.38
C LEU A 219 35.53 -22.20 -17.69
N PRO A 220 35.53 -22.80 -18.90
CA PRO A 220 35.70 -22.05 -20.15
C PRO A 220 34.49 -21.13 -20.45
N VAL A 221 33.28 -21.54 -20.05
CA VAL A 221 32.06 -20.73 -20.20
C VAL A 221 32.10 -19.51 -19.27
N GLY A 222 32.59 -19.70 -18.03
CA GLY A 222 32.81 -18.62 -17.07
C GLY A 222 33.84 -17.61 -17.56
N GLN A 223 34.98 -18.06 -18.10
CA GLN A 223 36.01 -17.18 -18.67
C GLN A 223 35.48 -16.35 -19.84
N HIS A 224 34.71 -16.97 -20.75
CA HIS A 224 34.10 -16.27 -21.86
C HIS A 224 33.02 -15.25 -21.40
N LEU A 225 32.24 -15.58 -20.38
CA LEU A 225 31.29 -14.63 -19.75
C LEU A 225 32.00 -13.46 -19.08
N CYS A 226 33.08 -13.71 -18.34
CA CYS A 226 33.90 -12.66 -17.72
C CYS A 226 34.54 -11.75 -18.77
N ALA A 227 35.05 -12.30 -19.87
CA ALA A 227 35.60 -11.52 -20.98
C ALA A 227 34.54 -10.63 -21.65
N LYS A 228 33.33 -11.16 -21.87
CA LYS A 228 32.20 -10.38 -22.40
C LYS A 228 31.74 -9.29 -21.43
N LEU A 229 31.65 -9.61 -20.14
CA LEU A 229 31.30 -8.65 -19.10
C LEU A 229 32.35 -7.53 -19.01
N TYR A 230 33.64 -7.86 -19.13
CA TYR A 230 34.73 -6.89 -19.16
C TYR A 230 34.65 -5.97 -20.39
N SER A 231 34.43 -6.53 -21.59
CA SER A 231 34.23 -5.70 -22.78
C SER A 231 32.99 -4.80 -22.66
N CYS A 232 31.90 -5.32 -22.09
CA CYS A 232 30.66 -4.58 -21.92
C CYS A 232 30.78 -3.50 -20.84
N SER A 233 31.56 -3.73 -19.78
CA SER A 233 31.84 -2.73 -18.75
C SER A 233 32.71 -1.60 -19.27
N ILE A 234 33.72 -1.89 -20.09
CA ILE A 234 34.54 -0.87 -20.75
C ILE A 234 33.68 -0.02 -21.70
N GLN A 235 32.80 -0.66 -22.49
CA GLN A 235 31.91 0.05 -23.40
C GLN A 235 30.84 0.87 -22.66
N SER A 236 30.35 0.38 -21.53
CA SER A 236 29.45 1.13 -20.66
C SER A 236 30.16 2.33 -20.03
N TYR A 237 31.44 2.18 -19.66
CA TYR A 237 32.28 3.23 -19.11
C TYR A 237 32.53 4.35 -20.13
N SER A 238 32.91 4.01 -21.36
CA SER A 238 33.12 5.02 -22.42
C SER A 238 31.82 5.75 -22.76
N TRP A 239 30.70 5.03 -22.83
CA TRP A 239 29.38 5.64 -23.06
C TRP A 239 28.95 6.54 -21.90
N LEU A 240 29.16 6.13 -20.64
CA LEU A 240 28.89 6.95 -19.47
C LEU A 240 29.79 8.19 -19.44
N GLN A 241 31.07 8.07 -19.76
CA GLN A 241 32.00 9.20 -19.81
C GLN A 241 31.59 10.25 -20.86
N GLU A 242 31.03 9.82 -21.99
CA GLU A 242 30.51 10.72 -23.03
C GLU A 242 29.12 11.30 -22.67
N THR A 243 28.26 10.52 -22.02
CA THR A 243 26.86 10.90 -21.78
C THR A 243 26.66 11.71 -20.49
N LEU A 244 27.48 11.46 -19.46
CA LEU A 244 27.39 12.11 -18.14
C LEU A 244 27.60 13.63 -18.18
N PRO A 245 28.56 14.22 -18.93
CA PRO A 245 28.68 15.68 -19.01
C PRO A 245 27.53 16.33 -19.80
N ALA A 246 27.00 15.65 -20.82
CA ALA A 246 25.88 16.15 -21.63
C ALA A 246 24.56 16.16 -20.85
N TYR A 247 24.24 15.08 -20.13
CA TYR A 247 23.06 15.02 -19.27
C TYR A 247 23.25 15.81 -17.97
N GLY A 248 24.46 15.84 -17.41
CA GLY A 248 24.77 16.54 -16.17
C GLY A 248 24.58 18.05 -16.28
N SER A 249 25.04 18.66 -17.38
CA SER A 249 24.82 20.09 -17.65
C SER A 249 23.35 20.43 -17.89
N HIS A 250 22.60 19.55 -18.56
CA HIS A 250 21.18 19.73 -18.82
C HIS A 250 20.30 19.55 -17.57
N LEU A 251 20.61 18.56 -16.73
CA LEU A 251 19.97 18.34 -15.43
C LEU A 251 20.28 19.48 -14.46
N LEU A 252 21.54 19.94 -14.42
CA LEU A 252 21.92 21.10 -13.60
C LEU A 252 21.20 22.37 -14.07
N ALA A 253 21.05 22.61 -15.38
CA ALA A 253 20.31 23.76 -15.89
C ALA A 253 18.81 23.73 -15.52
N VAL A 254 18.20 22.54 -15.48
CA VAL A 254 16.78 22.37 -15.13
C VAL A 254 16.54 22.40 -13.62
N ILE A 255 17.47 21.88 -12.82
CA ILE A 255 17.33 21.74 -11.36
C ILE A 255 17.84 22.97 -10.61
N GLN A 256 18.81 23.71 -11.14
CA GLN A 256 19.36 24.91 -10.49
C GLN A 256 18.30 25.95 -10.06
N PRO A 257 17.28 26.32 -10.87
CA PRO A 257 16.30 27.31 -10.44
C PRO A 257 15.36 26.80 -9.34
N SER A 258 14.98 25.51 -9.35
CA SER A 258 14.13 24.93 -8.31
C SER A 258 14.87 24.77 -7.00
N LEU A 259 16.17 24.45 -7.04
CA LEU A 259 16.99 24.35 -5.84
C LEU A 259 17.33 25.71 -5.24
N GLN A 260 17.57 26.74 -6.06
CA GLN A 260 17.76 28.11 -5.59
C GLN A 260 16.50 28.65 -4.91
N LEU A 261 15.32 28.37 -5.47
CA LEU A 261 14.04 28.74 -4.87
C LEU A 261 13.80 27.99 -3.56
N ALA A 262 14.12 26.69 -3.50
CA ALA A 262 14.02 25.92 -2.27
C ALA A 262 14.95 26.47 -1.18
N TRP A 263 16.17 26.85 -1.54
CA TRP A 263 17.17 27.39 -0.62
C TRP A 263 16.75 28.73 -0.01
N THR A 264 16.26 29.67 -0.83
CA THR A 264 15.76 30.97 -0.33
C THR A 264 14.53 30.80 0.55
N HIS A 265 13.63 29.87 0.21
CA HIS A 265 12.51 29.52 1.08
C HIS A 265 12.96 28.92 2.41
N THR A 266 13.94 28.01 2.41
CA THR A 266 14.44 27.44 3.67
C THR A 266 15.13 28.48 4.55
N ASP A 267 15.93 29.38 3.97
CA ASP A 267 16.66 30.41 4.71
C ASP A 267 15.71 31.46 5.32
N ALA A 268 14.70 31.87 4.55
CA ALA A 268 13.63 32.76 5.02
C ALA A 268 12.77 32.09 6.11
N THR A 269 12.47 30.80 5.97
CA THR A 269 11.64 30.05 6.93
C THR A 269 12.41 29.82 8.24
N VAL A 270 13.70 29.51 8.18
CA VAL A 270 14.57 29.35 9.36
C VAL A 270 14.74 30.69 10.09
N SER A 271 14.95 31.78 9.37
CA SER A 271 15.07 33.13 9.95
C SER A 271 13.76 33.63 10.55
N PHE A 272 12.62 33.31 9.93
CA PHE A 272 11.31 33.64 10.46
C PHE A 272 10.97 32.82 11.72
N LEU A 273 11.23 31.51 11.70
CA LEU A 273 11.05 30.61 12.84
C LEU A 273 11.94 31.03 14.02
N SER A 274 13.21 31.35 13.79
CA SER A 274 14.11 31.76 14.87
C SER A 274 13.71 33.09 15.52
N ALA A 275 13.23 34.06 14.72
CA ALA A 275 12.82 35.37 15.20
C ALA A 275 11.45 35.37 15.92
N HIS A 276 10.49 34.54 15.47
CA HIS A 276 9.11 34.57 15.97
C HIS A 276 8.76 33.42 16.91
N CYS A 277 9.44 32.25 16.88
CA CYS A 277 9.09 31.15 17.77
C CYS A 277 9.35 31.47 19.25
N ALA A 278 10.40 32.24 19.57
CA ALA A 278 10.69 32.60 20.97
C ALA A 278 9.58 33.46 21.59
N SER A 279 9.03 34.41 20.83
CA SER A 279 7.94 35.29 21.27
C SER A 279 6.59 34.57 21.28
N TYR A 280 6.31 33.71 20.29
CA TYR A 280 5.08 32.91 20.27
C TYR A 280 5.05 31.85 21.37
N LEU A 281 6.18 31.19 21.69
CA LEU A 281 6.25 30.23 22.80
C LEU A 281 6.11 30.90 24.17
N ALA A 282 6.70 32.08 24.36
CA ALA A 282 6.50 32.87 25.58
C ALA A 282 5.03 33.33 25.74
N TYR A 283 4.44 33.85 24.66
CA TYR A 283 3.03 34.26 24.64
C TYR A 283 2.06 33.09 24.87
N PHE A 284 2.32 31.93 24.28
CA PHE A 284 1.54 30.72 24.53
C PHE A 284 1.67 30.26 25.98
N GLY A 285 2.88 30.29 26.56
CA GLY A 285 3.10 29.97 27.97
C GLY A 285 2.28 30.87 28.91
N ASP A 286 2.34 32.18 28.68
CA ASP A 286 1.66 33.18 29.52
C ASP A 286 0.13 33.14 29.35
N SER A 287 -0.37 32.93 28.12
CA SER A 287 -1.80 32.83 27.84
C SER A 287 -2.40 31.52 28.37
N LEU A 288 -1.66 30.41 28.33
CA LEU A 288 -2.08 29.12 28.87
C LEU A 288 -2.07 29.15 30.42
N ALA A 289 -1.09 29.81 31.04
CA ALA A 289 -1.05 30.08 32.48
C ALA A 289 -2.23 30.98 32.93
N GLY A 290 -2.50 32.07 32.19
CA GLY A 290 -3.60 32.99 32.49
C GLY A 290 -4.99 32.39 32.27
N PHE A 291 -5.15 31.52 31.27
CA PHE A 291 -6.39 30.78 31.02
C PHE A 291 -6.69 29.79 32.15
N LEU A 292 -5.67 29.04 32.61
CA LEU A 292 -5.80 28.09 33.71
C LEU A 292 -6.11 28.77 35.06
N GLN A 293 -5.66 30.01 35.27
CA GLN A 293 -5.93 30.76 36.49
C GLN A 293 -7.37 31.32 36.58
N ARG A 294 -8.05 31.50 35.43
CA ARG A 294 -9.43 32.04 35.38
C ARG A 294 -10.54 31.00 35.48
N VAL A 295 -10.23 29.72 35.32
CA VAL A 295 -11.24 28.65 35.35
C VAL A 295 -11.43 28.18 36.79
N GLN A 296 -12.45 28.71 37.49
CA GLN A 296 -12.94 28.14 38.75
C GLN A 296 -13.80 26.90 38.44
N LEU A 297 -13.33 25.72 38.85
CA LEU A 297 -13.98 24.43 38.58
C LEU A 297 -13.95 23.55 39.86
N PRO A 298 -14.94 22.66 40.09
CA PRO A 298 -15.10 21.94 41.36
C PRO A 298 -13.91 21.04 41.72
N GLU A 299 -13.70 20.82 43.03
CA GLU A 299 -12.51 20.21 43.64
C GLU A 299 -12.06 18.87 43.02
N ALA A 300 -12.97 18.05 42.47
CA ALA A 300 -12.61 16.77 41.84
C ALA A 300 -11.92 16.93 40.47
N LEU A 301 -12.22 18.00 39.73
CA LEU A 301 -11.53 18.36 38.48
C LEU A 301 -10.22 19.09 38.75
N HIS A 302 -10.04 19.68 39.94
CA HIS A 302 -8.82 20.39 40.32
C HIS A 302 -7.61 19.46 40.37
N GLN A 303 -7.72 18.24 40.94
CA GLN A 303 -6.62 17.27 40.97
C GLN A 303 -6.27 16.71 39.58
N LEU A 304 -7.28 16.48 38.72
CA LEU A 304 -7.08 16.03 37.35
C LEU A 304 -6.43 17.13 36.49
N LEU A 305 -6.82 18.38 36.67
CA LEU A 305 -6.23 19.51 35.95
C LEU A 305 -4.82 19.82 36.45
N HIS A 306 -4.55 19.67 37.75
CA HIS A 306 -3.21 19.85 38.32
C HIS A 306 -2.24 18.77 37.82
N SER A 307 -2.67 17.51 37.77
CA SER A 307 -1.87 16.41 37.21
C SER A 307 -1.65 16.56 35.70
N LEU A 308 -2.64 17.06 34.94
CA LEU A 308 -2.51 17.33 33.52
C LEU A 308 -1.59 18.54 33.24
N LYS A 309 -1.64 19.58 34.09
CA LYS A 309 -0.70 20.71 34.09
C LYS A 309 0.73 20.25 34.36
N ASP A 310 0.95 19.43 35.38
CA ASP A 310 2.28 18.93 35.73
C ASP A 310 2.82 18.02 34.61
N LEU A 311 1.98 17.21 33.98
CA LEU A 311 2.35 16.36 32.84
C LEU A 311 2.68 17.19 31.58
N LEU A 312 1.95 18.26 31.30
CA LEU A 312 2.25 19.18 30.20
C LEU A 312 3.55 19.97 30.43
N LEU A 313 3.78 20.43 31.66
CA LEU A 313 5.03 21.12 32.03
C LEU A 313 6.23 20.17 31.99
N LEU A 314 6.05 18.92 32.41
CA LEU A 314 7.06 17.87 32.31
C LEU A 314 7.34 17.52 30.85
N PHE A 315 6.30 17.39 30.00
CA PHE A 315 6.49 17.16 28.57
C PHE A 315 7.22 18.32 27.89
N TYR A 316 6.88 19.55 28.25
CA TYR A 316 7.55 20.75 27.74
C TYR A 316 9.04 20.78 28.14
N HIS A 317 9.35 20.62 29.43
CA HIS A 317 10.72 20.70 29.95
C HIS A 317 11.57 19.46 29.61
N SER A 318 10.99 18.26 29.62
CA SER A 318 11.74 17.01 29.48
C SER A 318 11.82 16.50 28.04
N VAL A 319 10.95 16.95 27.14
CA VAL A 319 10.90 16.44 25.75
C VAL A 319 11.10 17.57 24.75
N LEU A 320 10.22 18.57 24.75
CA LEU A 320 10.24 19.64 23.75
C LEU A 320 11.49 20.52 23.83
N LEU A 321 11.84 20.99 25.04
CA LEU A 321 13.01 21.85 25.25
C LEU A 321 14.34 21.15 24.89
N PRO A 322 14.64 19.92 25.36
CA PRO A 322 15.88 19.24 25.01
C PRO A 322 15.94 18.80 23.54
N LEU A 323 14.82 18.38 22.92
CA LEU A 323 14.78 18.12 21.48
C LEU A 323 15.12 19.38 20.67
N TRP A 324 14.61 20.52 21.11
CA TRP A 324 14.90 21.80 20.49
C TRP A 324 16.39 22.18 20.61
N HIS A 325 16.98 22.02 21.80
CA HIS A 325 18.41 22.23 22.00
C HIS A 325 19.28 21.26 21.18
N LEU A 326 18.85 20.01 21.03
CA LEU A 326 19.55 19.02 20.22
C LEU A 326 19.51 19.37 18.73
N LEU A 327 18.35 19.85 18.25
CA LEU A 327 18.18 20.37 16.89
C LEU A 327 19.08 21.58 16.64
N LEU A 328 19.10 22.55 17.56
CA LEU A 328 19.98 23.72 17.47
C LEU A 328 21.46 23.33 17.47
N ALA A 329 21.86 22.37 18.31
CA ALA A 329 23.24 21.87 18.35
C ALA A 329 23.63 21.11 17.08
N ALA A 330 22.70 20.34 16.50
CA ALA A 330 22.91 19.68 15.21
C ALA A 330 23.01 20.70 14.07
N LEU A 331 22.16 21.73 14.07
CA LEU A 331 22.22 22.81 13.08
C LEU A 331 23.53 23.60 13.19
N ALA A 332 23.96 23.94 14.40
CA ALA A 332 25.23 24.63 14.64
C ALA A 332 26.43 23.81 14.18
N ARG A 333 26.44 22.49 14.42
CA ARG A 333 27.50 21.60 13.92
C ARG A 333 27.49 21.45 12.41
N ALA A 334 26.31 21.36 11.80
CA ALA A 334 26.18 21.31 10.34
C ALA A 334 26.66 22.63 9.71
N GLN A 335 26.31 23.77 10.32
CA GLN A 335 26.74 25.08 9.90
C GLN A 335 28.26 25.26 10.04
N GLU A 336 28.85 24.85 11.17
CA GLU A 336 30.31 24.87 11.38
C GLU A 336 31.05 24.01 10.34
N HIS A 337 30.52 22.82 10.04
CA HIS A 337 31.11 21.92 9.04
C HIS A 337 31.03 22.50 7.62
N CYS A 338 29.89 23.11 7.27
CA CYS A 338 29.74 23.84 6.01
C CYS A 338 30.65 25.08 5.94
N HIS A 339 30.82 25.81 7.04
CA HIS A 339 31.64 27.02 7.11
C HIS A 339 33.14 26.71 7.02
N GLN A 340 33.58 25.58 7.58
CA GLN A 340 34.93 25.04 7.45
C GLN A 340 35.19 24.50 6.03
N ALA A 341 34.24 23.79 5.44
CA ALA A 341 34.34 23.31 4.05
C ALA A 341 34.35 24.45 3.02
N CYS A 342 33.66 25.56 3.30
CA CYS A 342 33.55 26.73 2.42
C CYS A 342 34.54 27.87 2.69
N ARG A 343 35.48 27.72 3.65
CA ARG A 343 36.46 28.76 4.02
C ARG A 343 35.85 30.15 4.28
N GLY A 344 34.69 30.23 4.92
CA GLY A 344 34.08 31.52 5.26
C GLY A 344 32.64 31.65 4.80
N GLU A 345 32.42 32.08 3.56
CA GLU A 345 31.06 32.35 3.07
C GLU A 345 30.45 31.10 2.41
N VAL A 346 29.35 30.61 2.99
CA VAL A 346 28.56 29.50 2.46
C VAL A 346 27.74 30.00 1.26
N THR A 347 28.41 30.21 0.15
CA THR A 347 27.78 30.55 -1.14
C THR A 347 27.29 29.29 -1.84
N TRP A 348 26.26 29.43 -2.67
CA TRP A 348 25.70 28.33 -3.48
C TRP A 348 26.76 27.63 -4.35
N ASP A 349 27.74 28.39 -4.84
CA ASP A 349 28.86 27.86 -5.62
C ASP A 349 29.78 26.94 -4.81
N CYS A 350 29.92 27.18 -3.50
CA CYS A 350 30.65 26.27 -2.59
C CYS A 350 29.89 24.96 -2.35
N ILE A 351 28.58 25.03 -2.06
CA ILE A 351 27.76 23.82 -1.85
C ILE A 351 27.74 22.95 -3.12
N LYS A 352 27.66 23.59 -4.30
CA LYS A 352 27.73 22.93 -5.61
C LYS A 352 29.07 22.24 -5.85
N THR A 353 30.18 22.86 -5.45
CA THR A 353 31.52 22.26 -5.56
C THR A 353 31.69 21.10 -4.58
N GLN A 354 31.23 21.23 -3.34
CA GLN A 354 31.29 20.16 -2.33
C GLN A 354 30.42 18.95 -2.70
N PHE A 355 29.20 19.16 -3.21
CA PHE A 355 28.38 18.06 -3.73
C PHE A 355 29.03 17.40 -4.95
N GLY A 356 29.62 18.20 -5.84
CA GLY A 356 30.35 17.72 -7.00
C GLY A 356 31.60 16.92 -6.64
N GLU A 357 32.31 17.32 -5.59
CA GLU A 357 33.49 16.66 -5.03
C GLU A 357 33.12 15.38 -4.27
N ALA A 358 32.06 15.40 -3.45
CA ALA A 358 31.56 14.21 -2.76
C ALA A 358 31.00 13.16 -3.74
N ALA A 359 30.30 13.59 -4.78
CA ALA A 359 29.85 12.72 -5.87
C ALA A 359 31.05 12.16 -6.67
N ARG A 360 32.06 12.99 -6.95
CA ARG A 360 33.31 12.52 -7.58
C ARG A 360 34.07 11.55 -6.68
N TRP A 361 34.15 11.81 -5.39
CA TRP A 361 34.87 10.97 -4.42
C TRP A 361 34.18 9.62 -4.23
N THR A 362 32.85 9.61 -4.07
CA THR A 362 32.08 8.36 -4.01
C THR A 362 32.17 7.57 -5.30
N TRP A 363 32.17 8.25 -6.45
CA TRP A 363 32.36 7.63 -7.76
C TRP A 363 33.78 7.07 -7.94
N LEU A 364 34.82 7.82 -7.55
CA LEU A 364 36.21 7.37 -7.56
C LEU A 364 36.42 6.18 -6.61
N CYS A 365 35.83 6.19 -5.41
CA CYS A 365 35.85 5.02 -4.53
C CYS A 365 35.15 3.81 -5.16
N LEU A 366 34.03 4.00 -5.86
CA LEU A 366 33.35 2.90 -6.56
C LEU A 366 34.22 2.37 -7.71
N GLN A 367 34.90 3.27 -8.43
CA GLN A 367 35.81 2.94 -9.52
C GLN A 367 37.06 2.21 -9.00
N ASP A 368 37.69 2.69 -7.93
CA ASP A 368 38.86 2.06 -7.33
C ASP A 368 38.51 0.69 -6.75
N VAL A 369 37.34 0.53 -6.13
CA VAL A 369 36.88 -0.77 -5.62
C VAL A 369 36.57 -1.74 -6.77
N THR A 370 35.97 -1.27 -7.86
CA THR A 370 35.68 -2.12 -9.03
C THR A 370 36.92 -2.48 -9.82
N VAL A 371 37.87 -1.55 -10.01
CA VAL A 371 39.16 -1.81 -10.66
C VAL A 371 40.03 -2.70 -9.78
N ALA A 372 40.13 -2.45 -8.47
CA ALA A 372 40.88 -3.33 -7.56
C ALA A 372 40.30 -4.75 -7.50
N PHE A 373 38.96 -4.89 -7.54
CA PHE A 373 38.30 -6.19 -7.63
C PHE A 373 38.62 -6.91 -8.96
N LEU A 374 38.73 -6.14 -10.05
CA LEU A 374 38.94 -6.67 -11.38
C LEU A 374 40.42 -7.01 -11.67
N ASP A 375 41.35 -6.17 -11.21
CA ASP A 375 42.78 -6.45 -11.20
C ASP A 375 43.10 -7.63 -10.29
N TRP A 376 42.41 -7.75 -9.16
CA TRP A 376 42.48 -8.93 -8.30
C TRP A 376 41.95 -10.19 -9.03
N ALA A 377 40.83 -10.09 -9.75
CA ALA A 377 40.29 -11.20 -10.53
C ALA A 377 41.23 -11.59 -11.70
N LEU A 378 41.88 -10.64 -12.34
CA LEU A 378 42.83 -10.87 -13.44
C LEU A 378 44.18 -11.41 -12.94
N ALA A 379 44.70 -10.93 -11.82
CA ALA A 379 45.90 -11.47 -11.16
C ALA A 379 45.70 -12.92 -10.69
N MET A 380 44.48 -13.27 -10.25
CA MET A 380 44.09 -14.63 -9.90
C MET A 380 43.95 -15.56 -11.13
N ILE A 381 43.77 -15.00 -12.33
CA ILE A 381 43.71 -15.73 -13.60
C ILE A 381 45.12 -15.86 -14.23
N SER A 382 46.01 -14.88 -14.04
CA SER A 382 47.36 -14.87 -14.63
C SER A 382 48.42 -15.65 -13.83
N GLN A 383 48.13 -16.04 -12.59
CA GLN A 383 48.93 -17.03 -11.82
C GLN A 383 48.53 -18.50 -12.10
N GLN A 384 47.81 -18.75 -13.20
CA GLN A 384 47.81 -20.06 -13.89
C GLN A 384 49.21 -20.38 -14.43
#